data_AF-A0A7S0FCR7-F1
#
_entry.id   AF-A0A7S0FCR7-F1
#
_cell.length_a   1.000
_cell.length_b   1.000
_cell.length_c   1.000
_cell.angle_alpha   90.00
_cell.angle_beta   90.00
_cell.angle_gamma   90.00
#
_symmetry.space_group_name_H-M   'P 1'
#
loop_
_entity.id
_entity.type
_entity.pdbx_description
1 polymer ?
#
loop_
_entity_poly.entity_id
_entity_poly.type
_entity_poly.pdbx_seq_one_letter_code
_entity_poly.pdbx_strand_id
1 'polypeptide(L)'
;AKAKANGSSFWRGRSACLAPAFHPPVLTPMGCTAQKAPVPAATKEVGKTLLTSAGPAKAKAMGMAGTCGAGSPEHQTADTKSPSAATPSALSCRSQTKTPKSVGHVQGPTLGFGDEFLRDHGLQAAPVPSNDLPHATPRVALPAKLWVVTPQKRKLQGEYVRLPAWVVNGEAIWRQVNGDGCLFSCTAGRWMITDHCSKVEMNMAQIRTVDLHYEKLPHECSRWMYGDDSQYWTLDAQKLTLVTQDKEEFERRLCDQEQHARGKDEEVSRRVALAPETLWVAAPPRPELQGRYSRIESRLACGHPLWRQAGGEGWLFSCPSTGRWLLCGHPPRATKNQPKVRSAAPHSGRWPHEIREWKFARSSGDWATDCVRAIRVSTDAGAAAGVLENYGFDAGAESSQPGAGTVLCDP
;
A
#
# COMPACT_ATOMS: atom_id res chain seq x y z
N ALA A 1 59.44 -21.47 8.18
CA ALA A 1 58.17 -22.03 7.69
C ALA A 1 57.02 -21.28 8.36
N LYS A 2 56.05 -20.63 7.73
CA LYS A 2 55.58 -20.48 6.34
C LYS A 2 55.14 -19.01 6.21
N ALA A 3 55.68 -18.29 5.24
CA ALA A 3 55.20 -16.96 4.84
C ALA A 3 54.06 -17.13 3.82
N LYS A 4 52.94 -16.40 3.99
CA LYS A 4 51.88 -16.30 3.00
C LYS A 4 52.14 -15.08 2.13
N ALA A 5 52.42 -15.34 0.85
CA ALA A 5 52.59 -14.35 -0.19
C ALA A 5 51.23 -13.81 -0.65
N ASN A 6 51.10 -12.48 -0.65
CA ASN A 6 50.07 -11.76 -1.39
C ASN A 6 50.59 -11.51 -2.81
N GLY A 7 50.04 -12.22 -3.79
CA GLY A 7 50.32 -12.00 -5.21
C GLY A 7 49.34 -10.98 -5.79
N SER A 8 49.84 -9.79 -6.12
CA SER A 8 49.16 -8.85 -7.01
C SER A 8 49.39 -9.30 -8.46
N SER A 9 48.33 -9.54 -9.22
CA SER A 9 48.42 -9.72 -10.67
C SER A 9 47.71 -8.57 -11.37
N PHE A 10 48.56 -7.70 -11.92
CA PHE A 10 48.27 -6.66 -12.91
C PHE A 10 47.82 -7.34 -14.22
N TRP A 11 46.64 -7.00 -14.74
CA TRP A 11 46.26 -7.27 -16.14
C TRP A 11 45.91 -5.96 -16.82
N ARG A 12 46.79 -5.51 -17.73
CA ARG A 12 46.46 -4.55 -18.77
C ARG A 12 45.89 -5.34 -19.95
N GLY A 13 44.63 -5.09 -20.29
CA GLY A 13 44.01 -5.53 -21.53
C GLY A 13 43.10 -4.42 -22.05
N ARG A 14 43.64 -3.54 -22.89
CA ARG A 14 42.85 -2.60 -23.68
C ARG A 14 42.27 -3.37 -24.86
N SER A 15 40.96 -3.61 -24.85
CA SER A 15 40.19 -3.93 -26.06
C SER A 15 39.33 -2.72 -26.41
N ALA A 16 39.66 -2.08 -27.53
CA ALA A 16 38.83 -1.06 -28.16
C ALA A 16 37.71 -1.78 -28.93
N CYS A 17 36.48 -1.67 -28.45
CA CYS A 17 35.31 -2.02 -29.24
C CYS A 17 34.85 -0.77 -30.00
N LEU A 18 35.01 -0.80 -31.32
CA LEU A 18 34.42 0.13 -32.26
C LEU A 18 32.89 0.03 -32.16
N ALA A 19 32.23 1.12 -31.80
CA ALA A 19 30.79 1.27 -31.92
C ALA A 19 30.44 1.66 -33.37
N PRO A 20 29.49 1.00 -34.04
CA PRO A 20 28.98 1.47 -35.33
C PRO A 20 28.09 2.70 -35.12
N ALA A 21 28.41 3.77 -35.84
CA ALA A 21 27.62 4.99 -35.91
C ALA A 21 26.26 4.69 -36.58
N PHE A 22 25.18 4.76 -35.81
CA PHE A 22 23.83 4.82 -36.35
C PHE A 22 23.51 6.26 -36.74
N HIS A 23 23.37 6.50 -38.05
CA HIS A 23 22.77 7.72 -38.57
C HIS A 23 21.27 7.74 -38.26
N PRO A 24 20.70 8.84 -37.74
CA PRO A 24 19.26 9.01 -37.66
C PRO A 24 18.68 9.26 -39.07
N PRO A 25 17.52 8.68 -39.42
CA PRO A 25 16.85 9.01 -40.66
C PRO A 25 16.29 10.44 -40.59
N VAL A 26 16.68 11.24 -41.58
CA VAL A 26 16.11 12.56 -41.87
C VAL A 26 14.67 12.35 -42.33
N LEU A 27 13.71 12.76 -41.50
CA LEU A 27 12.30 12.88 -41.89
C LEU A 27 12.09 14.18 -42.64
N THR A 28 11.81 14.08 -43.93
CA THR A 28 11.31 15.18 -44.76
C THR A 28 9.84 15.47 -44.40
N PRO A 29 9.44 16.75 -44.27
CA PRO A 29 8.05 17.11 -44.03
C PRO A 29 7.25 17.01 -45.34
N MET A 30 6.36 16.02 -45.44
CA MET A 30 5.31 16.02 -46.47
C MET A 30 4.20 17.00 -46.05
N GLY A 31 3.95 17.97 -46.92
CA GLY A 31 2.92 19.00 -46.75
C GLY A 31 1.51 18.41 -46.77
N CYS A 32 0.71 18.77 -45.76
CA CYS A 32 -0.73 18.60 -45.78
C CYS A 32 -1.37 19.74 -46.57
N THR A 33 -1.86 19.44 -47.77
CA THR A 33 -2.83 20.28 -48.47
C THR A 33 -4.22 20.05 -47.87
N ALA A 34 -4.75 21.06 -47.22
CA ALA A 34 -6.13 21.08 -46.72
C ALA A 34 -7.10 21.24 -47.90
N GLN A 35 -7.84 20.19 -48.24
CA GLN A 35 -9.04 20.30 -49.07
C GLN A 35 -10.25 20.61 -48.18
N LYS A 36 -10.86 21.74 -48.48
CA LYS A 36 -12.03 22.35 -47.84
C LYS A 36 -13.29 21.65 -48.38
N ALA A 37 -14.02 20.93 -47.52
CA ALA A 37 -15.34 20.40 -47.84
C ALA A 37 -16.45 21.41 -47.47
N PRO A 38 -17.58 21.44 -48.20
CA PRO A 38 -18.59 22.49 -48.11
C PRO A 38 -19.60 22.29 -46.97
N VAL A 39 -20.04 23.42 -46.44
CA VAL A 39 -21.11 23.59 -45.44
C VAL A 39 -22.48 23.41 -46.11
N PRO A 40 -23.40 22.57 -45.59
CA PRO A 40 -24.80 22.67 -45.95
C PRO A 40 -25.54 23.69 -45.08
N ALA A 41 -26.32 24.53 -45.75
CA ALA A 41 -27.16 25.57 -45.18
C ALA A 41 -28.28 24.99 -44.29
N ALA A 42 -28.48 25.60 -43.11
CA ALA A 42 -29.65 25.39 -42.28
C ALA A 42 -30.62 26.57 -42.50
N THR A 43 -31.83 26.23 -42.94
CA THR A 43 -32.99 27.10 -43.11
C THR A 43 -33.63 27.45 -41.76
N LYS A 44 -34.08 28.71 -41.64
CA LYS A 44 -34.97 29.23 -40.60
C LYS A 44 -36.42 28.77 -40.86
N GLU A 45 -37.15 28.40 -39.81
CA GLU A 45 -38.57 28.75 -39.53
C GLU A 45 -38.79 28.54 -38.02
N VAL A 46 -39.04 29.56 -37.20
CA VAL A 46 -40.32 30.24 -36.88
C VAL A 46 -41.42 29.29 -36.39
N GLY A 47 -41.70 29.33 -35.08
CA GLY A 47 -42.84 28.68 -34.46
C GLY A 47 -43.00 29.12 -33.00
N LYS A 48 -43.66 30.27 -32.79
CA LYS A 48 -44.18 30.74 -31.50
C LYS A 48 -45.28 29.79 -31.00
N THR A 49 -45.25 29.40 -29.73
CA THR A 49 -46.49 29.14 -28.97
C THR A 49 -46.27 29.45 -27.49
N LEU A 50 -46.95 30.48 -27.01
CA LEU A 50 -47.21 30.79 -25.60
C LEU A 50 -48.22 29.77 -25.07
N LEU A 51 -48.05 29.27 -23.85
CA LEU A 51 -49.16 29.03 -22.92
C LEU A 51 -48.66 28.86 -21.48
N THR A 52 -49.19 29.75 -20.65
CA THR A 52 -49.12 29.84 -19.18
C THR A 52 -50.02 28.82 -18.49
N SER A 53 -49.57 28.26 -17.36
CA SER A 53 -50.39 27.92 -16.17
C SER A 53 -49.42 27.55 -15.03
N ALA A 54 -49.29 28.31 -13.94
CA ALA A 54 -50.20 28.46 -12.80
C ALA A 54 -50.47 27.13 -12.06
N GLY A 55 -49.87 26.98 -10.87
CA GLY A 55 -50.28 25.96 -9.86
C GLY A 55 -51.68 26.25 -9.30
N PRO A 56 -52.21 25.45 -8.34
CA PRO A 56 -51.66 25.48 -6.97
C PRO A 56 -51.84 24.23 -6.07
N ALA A 57 -51.13 24.27 -4.92
CA ALA A 57 -51.49 23.85 -3.56
C ALA A 57 -51.77 22.36 -3.21
N LYS A 58 -51.09 21.85 -2.16
CA LYS A 58 -51.59 21.85 -0.77
C LYS A 58 -50.65 21.09 0.19
N ALA A 59 -50.46 21.68 1.35
CA ALA A 59 -49.86 21.08 2.54
C ALA A 59 -50.80 20.04 3.18
N LYS A 60 -50.25 19.02 3.84
CA LYS A 60 -50.93 18.30 4.91
C LYS A 60 -49.91 17.82 5.95
N ALA A 61 -50.01 18.39 7.14
CA ALA A 61 -49.43 17.88 8.37
C ALA A 61 -50.30 16.75 8.91
N MET A 62 -49.69 15.73 9.54
CA MET A 62 -50.27 14.95 10.64
C MET A 62 -49.16 14.11 11.26
N GLY A 63 -48.86 14.36 12.55
CA GLY A 63 -48.19 13.38 13.40
C GLY A 63 -49.21 12.45 14.03
N MET A 64 -48.75 11.32 14.56
CA MET A 64 -49.25 10.71 15.80
C MET A 64 -48.31 9.58 16.25
N ALA A 65 -48.04 9.60 17.55
CA ALA A 65 -47.43 8.53 18.32
C ALA A 65 -48.40 7.37 18.50
N GLY A 66 -47.88 6.15 18.71
CA GLY A 66 -48.65 4.98 19.08
C GLY A 66 -47.75 3.84 19.55
N THR A 67 -47.61 3.75 20.87
CA THR A 67 -47.14 2.58 21.64
C THR A 67 -48.23 1.50 21.75
N CYS A 68 -47.90 0.37 22.41
CA CYS A 68 -48.68 -0.86 22.69
C CYS A 68 -48.56 -1.91 21.57
N GLY A 69 -48.34 -3.21 21.79
CA GLY A 69 -48.32 -4.02 23.01
C GLY A 69 -48.27 -5.51 22.61
N ALA A 70 -47.91 -6.33 23.60
CA ALA A 70 -47.74 -7.78 23.64
C ALA A 70 -48.61 -8.70 22.74
N GLY A 71 -48.05 -9.86 22.40
CA GLY A 71 -48.81 -11.03 21.94
C GLY A 71 -47.94 -12.15 21.34
N SER A 72 -47.40 -13.02 22.20
CA SER A 72 -46.94 -14.38 21.84
C SER A 72 -48.16 -15.32 21.77
N PRO A 73 -48.12 -16.48 21.07
CA PRO A 73 -47.56 -17.67 21.70
C PRO A 73 -46.87 -18.71 20.78
N GLU A 74 -45.99 -19.49 21.43
CA GLU A 74 -45.77 -20.94 21.35
C GLU A 74 -45.66 -21.68 20.00
N HIS A 75 -44.51 -22.33 19.80
CA HIS A 75 -44.45 -23.74 19.40
C HIS A 75 -43.21 -24.43 20.02
N GLN A 76 -43.46 -25.41 20.89
CA GLN A 76 -42.51 -26.38 21.43
C GLN A 76 -42.50 -27.64 20.56
N THR A 77 -41.32 -28.23 20.35
CA THR A 77 -41.02 -29.67 20.15
C THR A 77 -39.49 -29.79 20.03
N ALA A 78 -38.76 -30.82 20.46
CA ALA A 78 -38.87 -31.82 21.51
C ALA A 78 -37.44 -32.40 21.64
N ASP A 79 -37.03 -32.75 22.85
CA ASP A 79 -35.77 -33.40 23.18
C ASP A 79 -35.61 -34.79 22.53
N THR A 80 -34.37 -35.17 22.20
CA THR A 80 -33.95 -36.58 22.21
C THR A 80 -32.55 -36.71 22.77
N LYS A 81 -32.41 -37.64 23.71
CA LYS A 81 -31.29 -37.83 24.63
C LYS A 81 -30.51 -39.10 24.26
N SER A 82 -29.22 -39.11 24.62
CA SER A 82 -28.37 -40.28 24.97
C SER A 82 -27.55 -40.98 23.86
N PRO A 83 -26.43 -41.69 24.17
CA PRO A 83 -25.48 -41.52 25.29
C PRO A 83 -23.97 -41.83 25.01
N SER A 84 -23.12 -41.36 25.95
CA SER A 84 -21.99 -42.07 26.64
C SER A 84 -20.59 -42.32 26.02
N ALA A 85 -19.61 -42.21 26.94
CA ALA A 85 -18.24 -42.78 27.05
C ALA A 85 -17.07 -41.97 26.44
N ALA A 86 -15.90 -41.75 27.07
CA ALA A 86 -15.36 -42.01 28.41
C ALA A 86 -14.03 -41.22 28.58
N THR A 87 -13.80 -40.68 29.80
CA THR A 87 -12.59 -40.49 30.66
C THR A 87 -11.13 -40.46 30.11
N PRO A 88 -10.09 -40.11 30.90
CA PRO A 88 -9.86 -39.05 31.92
C PRO A 88 -8.56 -38.24 31.68
N SER A 89 -8.35 -37.13 32.39
CA SER A 89 -7.09 -36.87 33.11
C SER A 89 -7.22 -35.72 34.11
N ALA A 90 -6.95 -36.06 35.37
CA ALA A 90 -6.76 -35.14 36.47
C ALA A 90 -5.33 -34.59 36.45
N LEU A 91 -5.15 -33.34 36.88
CA LEU A 91 -4.16 -32.98 37.89
C LEU A 91 -4.49 -31.61 38.47
N SER A 92 -4.83 -31.66 39.75
CA SER A 92 -5.04 -30.58 40.70
C SER A 92 -3.67 -29.99 41.10
N CYS A 93 -3.61 -28.67 41.33
CA CYS A 93 -3.09 -28.11 42.59
C CYS A 93 -3.34 -26.59 42.72
N ARG A 94 -4.29 -26.29 43.61
CA ARG A 94 -4.46 -25.14 44.51
C ARG A 94 -3.49 -23.93 44.43
N SER A 95 -4.09 -22.79 44.07
CA SER A 95 -4.28 -21.57 44.88
C SER A 95 -3.34 -21.24 46.05
N GLN A 96 -2.77 -20.03 46.07
CA GLN A 96 -2.81 -19.13 47.23
C GLN A 96 -2.89 -17.64 46.81
N THR A 97 -3.83 -16.95 47.44
CA THR A 97 -4.04 -15.51 47.48
C THR A 97 -3.03 -14.83 48.41
N LYS A 98 -2.61 -13.60 48.09
CA LYS A 98 -2.14 -12.62 49.09
C LYS A 98 -2.28 -11.18 48.59
N THR A 99 -2.92 -10.39 49.44
CA THR A 99 -3.28 -8.96 49.38
C THR A 99 -2.08 -8.01 49.56
N PRO A 100 -2.26 -6.69 49.33
CA PRO A 100 -1.19 -5.76 48.99
C PRO A 100 -0.55 -5.10 50.22
N LYS A 101 0.73 -4.72 50.11
CA LYS A 101 1.40 -3.84 51.08
C LYS A 101 2.23 -2.75 50.40
N SER A 102 1.88 -1.52 50.79
CA SER A 102 2.72 -0.37 51.11
C SER A 102 3.71 0.19 50.08
N VAL A 103 3.33 1.36 49.55
CA VAL A 103 4.07 2.63 49.60
C VAL A 103 5.54 2.53 50.05
N GLY A 104 6.44 2.66 49.08
CA GLY A 104 7.85 2.95 49.26
C GLY A 104 8.21 4.15 48.38
N HIS A 105 8.38 5.31 49.01
CA HIS A 105 8.88 6.53 48.41
C HIS A 105 10.38 6.33 48.12
N VAL A 106 10.75 6.17 46.84
CA VAL A 106 12.16 6.13 46.42
C VAL A 106 12.49 7.46 45.78
N GLN A 107 13.20 8.30 46.53
CA GLN A 107 13.90 9.47 46.02
C GLN A 107 14.97 9.00 45.03
N GLY A 108 14.78 9.36 43.75
CA GLY A 108 15.82 9.26 42.74
C GLY A 108 16.85 10.38 42.91
N PRO A 109 18.12 10.14 42.54
CA PRO A 109 19.21 11.06 42.81
C PRO A 109 19.11 12.33 41.96
N THR A 110 19.09 13.47 42.65
CA THR A 110 19.32 14.80 42.09
C THR A 110 20.77 14.87 41.59
N LEU A 111 20.98 14.79 40.28
CA LEU A 111 22.26 15.20 39.67
C LEU A 111 22.31 16.73 39.64
N GLY A 112 22.71 17.31 40.77
CA GLY A 112 23.21 18.69 40.80
C GLY A 112 24.58 18.72 40.12
N PHE A 113 24.65 19.27 38.92
CA PHE A 113 25.93 19.69 38.35
C PHE A 113 26.39 20.93 39.12
N GLY A 114 27.43 20.74 39.92
CA GLY A 114 28.11 21.80 40.65
C GLY A 114 28.83 22.73 39.68
N ASP A 115 28.46 24.00 39.74
CA ASP A 115 29.16 25.13 39.15
C ASP A 115 30.16 25.65 40.19
N GLU A 116 31.19 24.87 40.51
CA GLU A 116 32.21 25.30 41.49
C GLU A 116 33.47 24.41 41.43
N PHE A 117 34.20 24.40 40.31
CA PHE A 117 35.57 23.88 40.28
C PHE A 117 36.40 24.46 39.13
N LEU A 118 36.61 25.78 39.13
CA LEU A 118 37.63 26.42 38.29
C LEU A 118 37.99 27.81 38.84
N ARG A 119 38.58 27.84 40.04
CA ARG A 119 39.36 28.99 40.55
C ARG A 119 40.55 28.45 41.33
N ASP A 120 41.67 28.27 40.64
CA ASP A 120 43.03 28.55 41.16
C ASP A 120 44.09 27.97 40.22
N HIS A 121 44.29 28.62 39.07
CA HIS A 121 45.59 28.57 38.40
C HIS A 121 45.82 29.93 37.74
N GLY A 122 46.50 30.82 38.48
CA GLY A 122 46.92 32.14 38.02
C GLY A 122 47.95 32.06 36.89
N LEU A 123 47.46 31.84 35.66
CA LEU A 123 48.20 32.07 34.43
C LEU A 123 47.65 33.34 33.80
N GLN A 124 48.46 34.41 33.83
CA GLN A 124 48.20 35.62 33.06
C GLN A 124 48.21 35.25 31.57
N ALA A 125 47.04 35.32 30.94
CA ALA A 125 46.89 35.17 29.50
C ALA A 125 47.54 36.37 28.80
N ALA A 126 48.41 36.08 27.83
CA ALA A 126 48.92 37.08 26.90
C ALA A 126 47.75 37.72 26.11
N PRO A 127 47.84 39.01 25.72
CA PRO A 127 46.81 39.66 24.92
C PRO A 127 46.67 38.95 23.57
N VAL A 128 45.56 38.22 23.41
CA VAL A 128 45.16 37.62 22.15
C VAL A 128 44.85 38.76 21.19
N PRO A 129 45.44 38.81 19.98
CA PRO A 129 45.08 39.82 18.99
C PRO A 129 43.60 39.68 18.67
N SER A 130 42.89 40.79 18.72
CA SER A 130 41.48 40.92 18.32
C SER A 130 41.31 40.45 16.89
N ASN A 131 41.12 39.14 16.70
CA ASN A 131 40.57 38.59 15.47
C ASN A 131 39.13 39.05 15.42
N ASP A 132 38.85 39.95 14.48
CA ASP A 132 37.51 40.31 14.06
C ASP A 132 36.70 39.02 13.84
N LEU A 133 35.89 38.68 14.85
CA LEU A 133 35.00 37.54 14.81
C LEU A 133 34.14 37.68 13.55
N PRO A 134 34.16 36.71 12.63
CA PRO A 134 33.34 36.80 11.42
C PRO A 134 31.91 37.04 11.87
N HIS A 135 31.34 38.16 11.41
CA HIS A 135 30.01 38.61 11.77
C HIS A 135 29.05 37.43 11.80
N ALA A 136 28.59 37.08 13.00
CA ALA A 136 27.63 36.01 13.17
C ALA A 136 26.44 36.33 12.26
N THR A 137 26.29 35.55 11.19
CA THR A 137 25.17 35.70 10.26
C THR A 137 23.90 35.64 11.08
N PRO A 138 22.98 36.62 10.92
CA PRO A 138 21.74 36.64 11.68
C PRO A 138 21.03 35.30 11.49
N ARG A 139 20.92 34.52 12.58
CA ARG A 139 20.29 33.21 12.55
C ARG A 139 18.85 33.40 12.09
N VAL A 140 18.51 32.75 10.98
CA VAL A 140 17.14 32.74 10.44
C VAL A 140 16.19 32.31 11.56
N ALA A 141 15.17 33.12 11.82
CA ALA A 141 14.21 32.83 12.87
C ALA A 141 13.52 31.49 12.56
N LEU A 142 13.64 30.53 13.48
CA LEU A 142 13.06 29.21 13.31
C LEU A 142 11.52 29.29 13.30
N PRO A 143 10.84 28.62 12.35
CA PRO A 143 9.38 28.66 12.25
C PRO A 143 8.72 28.10 13.50
N ALA A 144 7.75 28.84 14.06
CA ALA A 144 6.96 28.38 15.19
C ALA A 144 6.03 27.22 14.82
N LYS A 145 5.60 27.18 13.54
CA LYS A 145 4.69 26.18 13.00
C LYS A 145 5.20 25.66 11.67
N LEU A 146 4.89 24.40 11.41
CA LEU A 146 5.08 23.74 10.13
C LEU A 146 3.84 22.91 9.82
N TRP A 147 3.60 22.69 8.54
CA TRP A 147 2.53 21.83 8.06
C TRP A 147 3.13 20.71 7.22
N VAL A 148 2.70 19.48 7.50
CA VAL A 148 3.23 18.27 6.85
C VAL A 148 2.11 17.62 6.06
N VAL A 149 2.32 17.41 4.76
CA VAL A 149 1.50 16.57 3.88
C VAL A 149 2.27 15.30 3.58
N THR A 150 1.66 14.12 3.77
CA THR A 150 2.32 12.84 3.46
C THR A 150 1.29 11.76 3.13
N PRO A 151 1.01 11.50 1.84
CA PRO A 151 -0.04 10.55 1.46
C PRO A 151 0.23 9.10 1.87
N GLN A 152 1.50 8.74 2.01
CA GLN A 152 1.94 7.39 2.36
C GLN A 152 1.78 7.09 3.86
N LYS A 153 1.77 8.13 4.71
CA LYS A 153 1.67 8.01 6.17
C LYS A 153 0.67 9.02 6.70
N ARG A 154 -0.60 8.92 6.28
CA ARG A 154 -1.68 9.88 6.62
C ARG A 154 -1.78 10.23 8.12
N LYS A 155 -1.39 9.34 9.03
CA LYS A 155 -1.36 9.61 10.48
C LYS A 155 -0.37 10.70 10.90
N LEU A 156 0.69 10.92 10.11
CA LEU A 156 1.72 11.95 10.34
C LEU A 156 1.40 13.29 9.67
N GLN A 157 0.28 13.36 8.94
CA GLN A 157 -0.15 14.58 8.25
C GLN A 157 -0.78 15.56 9.24
N GLY A 158 -0.54 16.86 9.05
CA GLY A 158 -1.18 17.92 9.83
C GLY A 158 -0.25 19.06 10.22
N GLU A 159 -0.70 19.84 11.19
CA GLU A 159 0.06 20.95 11.78
C GLU A 159 1.07 20.42 12.81
N TYR A 160 2.24 21.04 12.87
CA TYR A 160 3.31 20.76 13.80
C TYR A 160 3.75 22.06 14.48
N VAL A 161 3.83 22.06 15.80
CA VAL A 161 4.19 23.22 16.63
C VAL A 161 5.57 22.99 17.23
N ARG A 162 6.45 24.00 17.10
CA ARG A 162 7.80 23.97 17.66
C ARG A 162 7.75 23.91 19.18
N LEU A 163 8.57 23.06 19.79
CA LEU A 163 8.75 22.97 21.24
C LEU A 163 9.97 23.82 21.64
N PRO A 164 9.81 25.03 22.22
CA PRO A 164 10.91 25.97 22.39
C PRO A 164 12.04 25.49 23.30
N ALA A 165 11.71 24.67 24.30
CA ALA A 165 12.68 24.17 25.27
C ALA A 165 13.32 22.83 24.86
N TRP A 166 12.92 22.27 23.72
CA TRP A 166 13.32 20.92 23.31
C TRP A 166 14.18 20.98 22.06
N VAL A 167 15.44 20.61 22.23
CA VAL A 167 16.41 20.47 21.15
C VAL A 167 16.93 19.04 21.13
N VAL A 168 17.06 18.47 19.93
CA VAL A 168 17.68 17.17 19.71
C VAL A 168 18.73 17.34 18.63
N ASN A 169 19.95 16.88 18.93
CA ASN A 169 21.11 17.03 18.06
C ASN A 169 21.43 18.49 17.69
N GLY A 170 21.19 19.42 18.64
CA GLY A 170 21.41 20.86 18.43
C GLY A 170 20.31 21.56 17.62
N GLU A 171 19.30 20.83 17.16
CA GLU A 171 18.23 21.34 16.32
C GLU A 171 16.88 21.33 17.05
N ALA A 172 15.97 22.20 16.63
CA ALA A 172 14.63 22.29 17.21
C ALA A 172 13.77 21.04 16.86
N ILE A 173 12.80 20.77 17.73
CA ILE A 173 11.76 19.75 17.50
C ILE A 173 10.41 20.43 17.27
N TRP A 174 9.63 19.85 16.37
CA TRP A 174 8.21 20.16 16.23
C TRP A 174 7.34 18.95 16.56
N ARG A 175 6.26 19.16 17.32
CA ARG A 175 5.28 18.13 17.69
C ARG A 175 3.99 18.33 16.91
N GLN A 176 3.41 17.23 16.41
CA GLN A 176 2.15 17.23 15.70
C GLN A 176 1.00 17.70 16.60
N VAL A 177 0.14 18.57 16.07
CA VAL A 177 -1.12 18.96 16.72
C VAL A 177 -2.13 17.83 16.55
N ASN A 178 -2.78 17.42 17.63
CA ASN A 178 -3.73 16.29 17.68
C ASN A 178 -3.11 14.91 17.39
N GLY A 179 -1.80 14.76 17.65
CA GLY A 179 -1.11 13.48 17.53
C GLY A 179 0.14 13.42 18.41
N ASP A 180 0.82 12.28 18.36
CA ASP A 180 2.12 12.09 19.02
C ASP A 180 3.29 12.15 18.03
N GLY A 181 3.01 12.55 16.79
CA GLY A 181 4.03 12.71 15.77
C GLY A 181 5.07 13.77 16.15
N CYS A 182 6.31 13.52 15.77
CA CYS A 182 7.44 14.40 16.04
C CYS A 182 8.30 14.57 14.78
N LEU A 183 8.68 15.80 14.46
CA LEU A 183 9.63 16.18 13.41
C LEU A 183 10.92 16.67 14.08
N PHE A 184 12.05 16.04 13.78
CA PHE A 184 13.32 16.27 14.46
C PHE A 184 14.52 16.01 13.54
N SER A 185 15.70 16.53 13.88
CA SER A 185 16.95 16.17 13.21
C SER A 185 17.60 14.98 13.92
N CYS A 186 18.02 13.96 13.17
CA CYS A 186 18.73 12.81 13.72
C CYS A 186 20.24 13.04 13.79
N THR A 187 20.96 12.17 14.51
CA THR A 187 22.43 12.23 14.66
C THR A 187 23.19 12.11 13.34
N ALA A 188 22.55 11.55 12.30
CA ALA A 188 23.10 11.46 10.96
C ALA A 188 22.87 12.74 10.13
N GLY A 189 22.37 13.83 10.71
CA GLY A 189 22.16 15.11 10.01
C GLY A 189 21.04 15.08 8.98
N ARG A 190 19.96 14.33 9.23
CA ARG A 190 18.77 14.27 8.38
C ARG A 190 17.53 14.65 9.18
N TRP A 191 16.57 15.30 8.54
CA TRP A 191 15.25 15.50 9.15
C TRP A 191 14.46 14.20 9.11
N MET A 192 13.71 13.94 10.17
CA MET A 192 12.95 12.73 10.42
C MET A 192 11.57 13.06 10.96
N ILE A 193 10.55 12.30 10.53
CA ILE A 193 9.20 12.35 11.09
C ILE A 193 8.84 10.96 11.61
N THR A 194 8.40 10.93 12.86
CA THR A 194 8.00 9.72 13.58
C THR A 194 6.58 9.86 14.13
N ASP A 195 5.93 8.75 14.43
CA ASP A 195 4.55 8.69 14.95
C ASP A 195 4.46 8.82 16.47
N HIS A 196 5.60 8.74 17.17
CA HIS A 196 5.68 8.93 18.61
C HIS A 196 6.97 9.64 19.01
N CYS A 197 6.87 10.68 19.83
CA CYS A 197 8.05 11.42 20.30
C CYS A 197 9.05 10.58 21.12
N SER A 198 8.63 9.46 21.73
CA SER A 198 9.55 8.51 22.39
C SER A 198 10.54 7.85 21.42
N LYS A 199 10.22 7.80 20.12
CA LYS A 199 11.10 7.26 19.07
C LYS A 199 12.23 8.22 18.66
N VAL A 200 12.16 9.48 19.10
CA VAL A 200 13.17 10.50 18.81
C VAL A 200 14.53 10.10 19.40
N GLU A 201 14.54 9.64 20.65
CA GLU A 201 15.76 9.17 21.34
C GLU A 201 16.38 7.95 20.65
N MET A 202 15.55 7.10 20.04
CA MET A 202 15.98 5.91 19.31
C MET A 202 16.38 6.20 17.86
N ASN A 203 16.31 7.46 17.39
CA ASN A 203 16.49 7.85 15.99
C ASN A 203 15.63 7.02 15.01
N MET A 204 14.41 6.65 15.44
CA MET A 204 13.46 5.88 14.63
C MET A 204 12.44 6.80 13.98
N ALA A 205 12.22 6.61 12.68
CA ALA A 205 11.33 7.45 11.89
C ALA A 205 10.58 6.64 10.83
N GLN A 206 9.45 7.17 10.38
CA GLN A 206 8.68 6.63 9.25
C GLN A 206 8.90 7.44 7.97
N ILE A 207 9.38 8.67 8.09
CA ILE A 207 9.71 9.56 6.97
C ILE A 207 11.05 10.22 7.30
N ARG A 208 11.92 10.40 6.30
CA ARG A 208 13.16 11.16 6.45
C ARG A 208 13.57 11.87 5.18
N THR A 209 14.43 12.88 5.30
CA THR A 209 15.06 13.49 4.13
C THR A 209 16.04 12.51 3.49
N VAL A 210 16.17 12.60 2.17
CA VAL A 210 17.15 11.80 1.41
C VAL A 210 18.56 12.29 1.72
N ASP A 211 18.73 13.60 1.59
CA ASP A 211 19.99 14.29 1.71
C ASP A 211 20.19 14.79 3.16
N LEU A 212 21.44 15.03 3.52
CA LEU A 212 21.79 15.70 4.77
C LEU A 212 21.23 17.13 4.74
N HIS A 213 20.74 17.63 5.86
CA HIS A 213 20.11 18.94 5.88
C HIS A 213 21.13 20.08 5.80
N TYR A 214 22.38 19.91 6.27
CA TYR A 214 23.42 20.96 6.24
C TYR A 214 22.87 22.31 6.72
N GLU A 215 22.32 22.33 7.94
CA GLU A 215 21.68 23.51 8.56
C GLU A 215 20.39 24.00 7.88
N LYS A 216 19.96 23.40 6.76
CA LYS A 216 18.66 23.69 6.17
C LYS A 216 17.54 23.27 7.10
N LEU A 217 16.48 24.05 7.11
CA LEU A 217 15.27 23.78 7.87
C LEU A 217 14.44 22.68 7.18
N PRO A 218 13.50 22.03 7.90
CA PRO A 218 12.74 20.92 7.34
C PRO A 218 11.98 21.28 6.06
N HIS A 219 11.38 22.46 6.00
CA HIS A 219 10.60 22.92 4.84
C HIS A 219 11.45 23.33 3.63
N GLU A 220 12.77 23.52 3.82
CA GLU A 220 13.71 23.79 2.72
C GLU A 220 14.17 22.48 2.04
N CYS A 221 13.84 21.33 2.65
CA CYS A 221 14.17 20.02 2.12
C CYS A 221 13.10 19.56 1.13
N SER A 222 13.51 19.34 -0.13
CA SER A 222 12.61 18.98 -1.22
C SER A 222 12.54 17.48 -1.52
N ARG A 223 13.39 16.67 -0.88
CA ARG A 223 13.51 15.23 -1.15
C ARG A 223 13.33 14.43 0.13
N TRP A 224 12.23 13.68 0.15
CA TRP A 224 11.84 12.84 1.27
C TRP A 224 11.73 11.38 0.82
N MET A 225 11.89 10.47 1.77
CA MET A 225 11.67 9.04 1.62
C MET A 225 10.88 8.53 2.83
N TYR A 226 10.10 7.49 2.63
CA TYR A 226 9.28 6.88 3.68
C TYR A 226 9.69 5.42 3.90
N GLY A 227 9.64 4.99 5.16
CA GLY A 227 9.87 3.61 5.56
C GLY A 227 8.58 2.80 5.50
N ASP A 228 8.64 1.62 4.92
CA ASP A 228 7.61 0.60 5.12
C ASP A 228 7.83 -0.16 6.45
N ASP A 229 6.89 -1.03 6.80
CA ASP A 229 6.97 -1.83 8.03
C ASP A 229 8.13 -2.85 7.99
N SER A 230 8.72 -3.08 6.80
CA SER A 230 9.88 -3.94 6.59
C SER A 230 11.22 -3.20 6.65
N GLN A 231 11.24 -1.97 7.14
CA GLN A 231 12.43 -1.11 7.29
C GLN A 231 13.10 -0.72 5.96
N TYR A 232 12.45 -0.95 4.82
CA TYR A 232 12.94 -0.47 3.53
C TYR A 232 12.49 0.96 3.30
N TRP A 233 13.43 1.79 2.86
CA TRP A 233 13.18 3.19 2.55
C TRP A 233 12.83 3.34 1.07
N THR A 234 11.63 3.81 0.79
CA THR A 234 11.17 4.12 -0.57
C THR A 234 11.27 5.62 -0.81
N LEU A 235 11.95 6.00 -1.89
CA LEU A 235 12.01 7.40 -2.32
C LEU A 235 10.61 7.88 -2.70
N ASP A 236 10.21 9.05 -2.22
CA ASP A 236 8.99 9.71 -2.66
C ASP A 236 9.22 10.34 -4.05
N ALA A 237 9.22 9.48 -5.07
CA ALA A 237 9.52 9.87 -6.45
C ALA A 237 8.54 10.92 -7.01
N GLN A 238 7.33 10.97 -6.45
CA GLN A 238 6.28 11.90 -6.85
C GLN A 238 6.32 13.21 -6.06
N LYS A 239 7.28 13.36 -5.12
CA LYS A 239 7.40 14.53 -4.22
C LYS A 239 6.09 14.85 -3.52
N LEU A 240 5.39 13.81 -3.07
CA LEU A 240 4.09 13.95 -2.41
C LEU A 240 4.21 14.41 -0.97
N THR A 241 5.35 14.14 -0.34
CA THR A 241 5.68 14.58 1.00
C THR A 241 6.17 16.01 0.94
N LEU A 242 5.42 16.89 1.60
CA LEU A 242 5.72 18.30 1.71
C LEU A 242 5.79 18.68 3.18
N VAL A 243 6.81 19.46 3.54
CA VAL A 243 6.85 20.22 4.79
C VAL A 243 6.90 21.68 4.40
N THR A 244 5.95 22.49 4.86
CA THR A 244 5.84 23.90 4.48
C THR A 244 5.55 24.78 5.69
N GLN A 245 5.90 26.06 5.59
CA GLN A 245 5.47 27.10 6.54
C GLN A 245 4.17 27.79 6.07
N ASP A 246 3.75 27.55 4.83
CA ASP A 246 2.58 28.18 4.26
C ASP A 246 1.35 27.28 4.46
N LYS A 247 0.41 27.75 5.28
CA LYS A 247 -0.84 27.05 5.54
C LYS A 247 -1.69 26.90 4.26
N GLU A 248 -1.69 27.88 3.38
CA GLU A 248 -2.48 27.83 2.13
C GLU A 248 -1.90 26.80 1.16
N GLU A 249 -0.57 26.68 1.08
CA GLU A 249 0.09 25.61 0.31
C GLU A 249 -0.28 24.23 0.86
N PHE A 250 -0.27 24.06 2.18
CA PHE A 250 -0.71 22.83 2.83
C PHE A 250 -2.16 22.47 2.48
N GLU A 251 -3.09 23.40 2.61
CA GLU A 251 -4.52 23.18 2.32
C GLU A 251 -4.74 22.85 0.84
N ARG A 252 -4.04 23.53 -0.07
CA ARG A 252 -4.07 23.25 -1.51
C ARG A 252 -3.59 21.85 -1.83
N ARG A 253 -2.44 21.44 -1.26
CA ARG A 253 -1.89 20.10 -1.46
C ARG A 253 -2.77 19.01 -0.89
N LEU A 254 -3.43 19.28 0.23
CA LEU A 254 -4.40 18.36 0.80
C LEU A 254 -5.61 18.17 -0.12
N CYS A 255 -6.14 19.26 -0.67
CA CYS A 255 -7.22 19.22 -1.66
C CYS A 255 -6.80 18.44 -2.93
N ASP A 256 -5.62 18.71 -3.49
CA ASP A 256 -5.08 17.98 -4.64
C ASP A 256 -4.95 16.47 -4.36
N GLN A 257 -4.48 16.12 -3.16
CA GLN A 257 -4.36 14.72 -2.72
C GLN A 257 -5.72 14.03 -2.63
N GLU A 258 -6.73 14.71 -2.08
CA GLU A 258 -8.10 14.18 -1.98
C GLU A 258 -8.75 14.02 -3.36
N GLN A 259 -8.59 15.00 -4.24
CA GLN A 259 -9.06 14.91 -5.63
C GLN A 259 -8.38 13.76 -6.38
N HIS A 260 -7.06 13.60 -6.22
CA HIS A 260 -6.33 12.48 -6.83
C HIS A 260 -6.76 11.12 -6.25
N ALA A 261 -7.02 11.04 -4.95
CA ALA A 261 -7.54 9.83 -4.31
C ALA A 261 -8.94 9.51 -4.85
N ARG A 262 -9.82 10.50 -4.94
CA ARG A 262 -11.16 10.36 -5.50
C ARG A 262 -11.12 9.93 -6.96
N GLY A 263 -10.29 10.56 -7.78
CA GLY A 263 -10.12 10.17 -9.19
C GLY A 263 -9.60 8.74 -9.34
N LYS A 264 -8.71 8.30 -8.45
CA LYS A 264 -8.28 6.89 -8.40
C LYS A 264 -9.41 5.94 -8.00
N ASP A 265 -10.21 6.30 -6.99
CA ASP A 265 -11.33 5.48 -6.54
C ASP A 265 -12.44 5.39 -7.59
N GLU A 266 -12.73 6.49 -8.30
CA GLU A 266 -13.63 6.53 -9.45
C GLU A 266 -13.10 5.68 -10.61
N GLU A 267 -11.80 5.78 -10.93
CA GLU A 267 -11.17 4.94 -11.95
C GLU A 267 -11.23 3.46 -11.59
N VAL A 268 -10.89 3.12 -10.36
CA VAL A 268 -10.97 1.76 -9.84
C VAL A 268 -12.41 1.25 -9.93
N SER A 269 -13.40 2.05 -9.53
CA SER A 269 -14.81 1.71 -9.62
C SER A 269 -15.26 1.48 -11.07
N ARG A 270 -14.84 2.35 -11.98
CA ARG A 270 -15.09 2.21 -13.44
C ARG A 270 -14.49 0.92 -13.98
N ARG A 271 -13.25 0.61 -13.62
CA ARG A 271 -12.58 -0.63 -14.05
C ARG A 271 -13.26 -1.86 -13.49
N VAL A 272 -13.69 -1.81 -12.23
CA VAL A 272 -14.47 -2.89 -11.63
C VAL A 272 -15.78 -3.08 -12.38
N ALA A 273 -16.52 -2.01 -12.69
CA ALA A 273 -17.77 -2.12 -13.46
C ALA A 273 -17.58 -2.75 -14.85
N LEU A 274 -16.43 -2.54 -15.49
CA LEU A 274 -16.09 -3.14 -16.80
C LEU A 274 -15.55 -4.58 -16.71
N ALA A 275 -15.21 -5.06 -15.52
CA ALA A 275 -14.61 -6.37 -15.36
C ALA A 275 -15.66 -7.49 -15.51
N PRO A 276 -15.35 -8.58 -16.22
CA PRO A 276 -16.29 -9.70 -16.35
C PRO A 276 -16.72 -10.28 -15.00
N GLU A 277 -18.03 -10.49 -14.83
CA GLU A 277 -18.58 -11.10 -13.62
C GLU A 277 -18.14 -12.55 -13.45
N THR A 278 -18.04 -13.27 -14.56
CA THR A 278 -17.64 -14.66 -14.58
C THR A 278 -16.46 -14.85 -15.52
N LEU A 279 -15.51 -15.68 -15.10
CA LEU A 279 -14.42 -16.18 -15.91
C LEU A 279 -14.42 -17.70 -15.86
N TRP A 280 -13.94 -18.32 -16.93
CA TRP A 280 -13.71 -19.76 -17.04
C TRP A 280 -12.22 -20.00 -17.21
N VAL A 281 -11.66 -20.81 -16.33
CA VAL A 281 -10.24 -21.13 -16.31
C VAL A 281 -10.04 -22.57 -16.73
N ALA A 282 -9.36 -22.79 -17.84
CA ALA A 282 -8.74 -24.05 -18.19
C ALA A 282 -7.27 -23.98 -17.78
N ALA A 283 -6.80 -24.95 -17.01
CA ALA A 283 -5.42 -25.03 -16.54
C ALA A 283 -5.02 -26.51 -16.36
N PRO A 284 -4.86 -27.28 -17.45
CA PRO A 284 -4.51 -28.72 -17.40
C PRO A 284 -3.33 -29.06 -16.48
N PRO A 285 -2.23 -28.28 -16.41
CA PRO A 285 -1.14 -28.55 -15.46
C PRO A 285 -1.50 -28.40 -13.98
N ARG A 286 -2.66 -27.79 -13.66
CA ARG A 286 -3.16 -27.48 -12.32
C ARG A 286 -4.68 -27.71 -12.25
N PRO A 287 -5.15 -28.97 -12.31
CA PRO A 287 -6.57 -29.32 -12.34
C PRO A 287 -7.38 -28.75 -11.18
N GLU A 288 -6.76 -28.60 -10.01
CA GLU A 288 -7.40 -28.01 -8.84
C GLU A 288 -7.78 -26.52 -9.01
N LEU A 289 -7.22 -25.83 -10.01
CA LEU A 289 -7.50 -24.42 -10.31
C LEU A 289 -8.40 -24.24 -11.54
N GLN A 290 -8.98 -25.32 -12.06
CA GLN A 290 -9.85 -25.27 -13.24
C GLN A 290 -11.31 -24.99 -12.88
N GLY A 291 -12.05 -24.41 -13.81
CA GLY A 291 -13.50 -24.26 -13.71
C GLY A 291 -13.97 -22.81 -13.71
N ARG A 292 -15.17 -22.59 -13.19
CA ARG A 292 -15.84 -21.29 -13.19
C ARG A 292 -15.35 -20.43 -12.04
N TYR A 293 -15.08 -19.17 -12.29
CA TYR A 293 -14.63 -18.16 -11.34
C TYR A 293 -15.63 -17.01 -11.32
N SER A 294 -16.15 -16.68 -10.14
CA SER A 294 -17.08 -15.55 -9.95
C SER A 294 -16.33 -14.36 -9.32
N ARG A 295 -16.58 -13.17 -9.84
CA ARG A 295 -16.04 -11.93 -9.28
C ARG A 295 -16.60 -11.72 -7.88
N ILE A 296 -15.74 -11.36 -6.93
CA ILE A 296 -16.17 -11.02 -5.58
C ILE A 296 -16.41 -9.51 -5.54
N GLU A 297 -17.68 -9.14 -5.40
CA GLU A 297 -18.09 -7.76 -5.23
C GLU A 297 -17.37 -7.11 -4.04
N SER A 298 -17.10 -5.81 -4.15
CA SER A 298 -16.42 -4.97 -3.14
C SER A 298 -14.96 -5.33 -2.81
N ARG A 299 -14.41 -6.43 -3.32
CA ARG A 299 -13.02 -6.83 -3.01
C ARG A 299 -12.08 -6.56 -4.16
N LEU A 300 -11.04 -5.78 -3.84
CA LEU A 300 -9.98 -5.42 -4.76
C LEU A 300 -8.65 -5.93 -4.26
N ALA A 301 -7.87 -6.49 -5.19
CA ALA A 301 -6.45 -6.70 -5.02
C ALA A 301 -5.75 -5.66 -5.90
N CYS A 302 -5.13 -4.68 -5.26
CA CYS A 302 -4.23 -3.74 -5.94
C CYS A 302 -4.93 -2.89 -7.02
N GLY A 303 -6.16 -2.46 -6.74
CA GLY A 303 -6.98 -1.70 -7.67
C GLY A 303 -7.61 -2.54 -8.79
N HIS A 304 -7.49 -3.87 -8.71
CA HIS A 304 -8.10 -4.80 -9.65
C HIS A 304 -9.13 -5.72 -8.96
N PRO A 305 -10.17 -6.18 -9.67
CA PRO A 305 -11.14 -7.14 -9.17
C PRO A 305 -10.48 -8.46 -8.77
N LEU A 306 -11.17 -9.16 -7.89
CA LEU A 306 -10.78 -10.46 -7.36
C LEU A 306 -11.82 -11.50 -7.80
N TRP A 307 -11.37 -12.64 -8.31
CA TRP A 307 -12.27 -13.75 -8.66
C TRP A 307 -11.99 -14.97 -7.79
N ARG A 308 -13.05 -15.70 -7.43
CA ARG A 308 -13.00 -16.95 -6.68
C ARG A 308 -13.65 -18.08 -7.47
N GLN A 309 -13.00 -19.24 -7.46
CA GLN A 309 -13.48 -20.47 -8.07
C GLN A 309 -14.79 -20.92 -7.42
N ALA A 310 -15.79 -21.24 -8.23
CA ALA A 310 -17.05 -21.82 -7.79
C ALA A 310 -16.82 -23.27 -7.36
N GLY A 311 -17.21 -23.62 -6.14
CA GLY A 311 -17.03 -24.97 -5.58
C GLY A 311 -15.58 -25.34 -5.22
N GLY A 312 -14.63 -24.42 -5.31
CA GLY A 312 -13.22 -24.68 -5.03
C GLY A 312 -12.53 -23.61 -4.18
N GLU A 313 -11.22 -23.78 -3.99
CA GLU A 313 -10.38 -22.85 -3.23
C GLU A 313 -9.59 -21.89 -4.12
N GLY A 314 -9.73 -21.98 -5.45
CA GLY A 314 -9.00 -21.16 -6.41
C GLY A 314 -9.31 -19.66 -6.31
N TRP A 315 -8.27 -18.84 -6.41
CA TRP A 315 -8.33 -17.38 -6.49
C TRP A 315 -7.56 -16.88 -7.71
N LEU A 316 -8.09 -15.85 -8.35
CA LEU A 316 -7.44 -15.12 -9.45
C LEU A 316 -7.38 -13.63 -9.10
N PHE A 317 -6.17 -13.06 -9.10
CA PHE A 317 -5.93 -11.66 -8.68
C PHE A 317 -4.67 -11.06 -9.30
N SER A 318 -4.56 -9.73 -9.27
CA SER A 318 -3.35 -9.02 -9.70
C SER A 318 -2.38 -8.85 -8.54
N CYS A 319 -1.10 -9.14 -8.79
CA CYS A 319 -0.01 -8.96 -7.82
C CYS A 319 0.55 -7.52 -7.92
N PRO A 320 0.57 -6.73 -6.82
CA PRO A 320 0.98 -5.34 -6.87
C PRO A 320 2.46 -5.16 -7.22
N SER A 321 3.32 -6.05 -6.70
CA SER A 321 4.77 -5.93 -6.85
C SER A 321 5.25 -6.33 -8.25
N THR A 322 4.55 -7.25 -8.92
CA THR A 322 4.97 -7.77 -10.24
C THR A 322 4.06 -7.29 -11.38
N GLY A 323 2.90 -6.73 -11.06
CA GLY A 323 1.86 -6.37 -12.03
C GLY A 323 1.35 -7.57 -12.83
N ARG A 324 1.47 -8.80 -12.32
CA ARG A 324 1.06 -10.04 -13.01
C ARG A 324 -0.24 -10.57 -12.45
N TRP A 325 -1.04 -11.22 -13.29
CA TRP A 325 -2.16 -12.03 -12.82
C TRP A 325 -1.63 -13.31 -12.18
N LEU A 326 -2.16 -13.67 -11.02
CA LEU A 326 -1.81 -14.86 -10.25
C LEU A 326 -3.04 -15.73 -10.05
N LEU A 327 -2.84 -17.04 -10.11
CA LEU A 327 -3.79 -18.07 -9.75
C LEU A 327 -3.20 -18.96 -8.65
N CYS A 328 -3.94 -19.13 -7.55
CA CYS A 328 -3.53 -19.97 -6.42
C CYS A 328 -4.74 -20.58 -5.71
N GLY A 329 -4.52 -21.55 -4.83
CA GLY A 329 -5.58 -22.23 -4.08
C GLY A 329 -6.02 -21.52 -2.80
N HIS A 330 -5.64 -20.26 -2.57
CA HIS A 330 -5.89 -19.59 -1.30
C HIS A 330 -5.98 -18.07 -1.47
N PRO A 331 -6.62 -17.34 -0.53
CA PRO A 331 -6.79 -15.90 -0.67
C PRO A 331 -5.45 -15.12 -0.66
N PRO A 332 -5.38 -13.94 -1.31
CA PRO A 332 -4.14 -13.19 -1.54
C PRO A 332 -3.43 -12.67 -0.28
N ARG A 333 -4.07 -12.72 0.91
CA ARG A 333 -3.48 -12.26 2.18
C ARG A 333 -2.71 -13.34 2.94
N ALA A 334 -2.72 -14.58 2.46
CA ALA A 334 -2.03 -15.66 3.12
C ALA A 334 -0.53 -15.64 2.77
N THR A 335 0.29 -15.25 3.74
CA THR A 335 1.76 -15.04 3.63
C THR A 335 2.55 -16.25 3.15
N LYS A 336 1.94 -17.44 3.13
CA LYS A 336 2.60 -18.70 2.75
C LYS A 336 2.26 -19.19 1.33
N ASN A 337 1.42 -18.47 0.59
CA ASN A 337 0.87 -19.03 -0.64
C ASN A 337 1.62 -18.58 -1.88
N GLN A 338 2.45 -19.49 -2.36
CA GLN A 338 3.10 -19.37 -3.65
C GLN A 338 2.07 -19.53 -4.77
N PRO A 339 2.03 -18.62 -5.76
CA PRO A 339 1.14 -18.78 -6.90
C PRO A 339 1.50 -20.03 -7.68
N LYS A 340 0.49 -20.80 -8.13
CA LYS A 340 0.72 -22.00 -8.93
C LYS A 340 0.70 -21.69 -10.43
N VAL A 341 -0.03 -20.66 -10.83
CA VAL A 341 -0.12 -20.16 -12.20
C VAL A 341 0.02 -18.63 -12.19
N ARG A 342 0.67 -18.05 -13.20
CA ARG A 342 0.82 -16.59 -13.36
C ARG A 342 0.88 -16.17 -14.82
N SER A 343 0.55 -14.91 -15.11
CA SER A 343 0.81 -14.33 -16.43
C SER A 343 2.32 -14.26 -16.73
N ALA A 344 2.70 -14.51 -17.99
CA ALA A 344 4.09 -14.53 -18.41
C ALA A 344 4.76 -13.15 -18.37
N ALA A 345 3.98 -12.08 -18.53
CA ALA A 345 4.38 -10.68 -18.43
C ALA A 345 3.43 -9.89 -17.50
N PRO A 346 3.84 -8.70 -17.03
CA PRO A 346 2.92 -7.76 -16.40
C PRO A 346 1.70 -7.49 -17.28
N HIS A 347 0.52 -7.36 -16.69
CA HIS A 347 -0.72 -7.26 -17.44
C HIS A 347 -0.94 -5.85 -18.03
N SER A 348 -0.28 -4.82 -17.49
CA SER A 348 -0.37 -3.42 -17.99
C SER A 348 -1.81 -2.95 -18.19
N GLY A 349 -2.66 -3.24 -17.19
CA GLY A 349 -4.09 -2.92 -17.23
C GLY A 349 -5.00 -3.94 -17.93
N ARG A 350 -4.47 -4.90 -18.69
CA ARG A 350 -5.27 -5.94 -19.38
C ARG A 350 -5.97 -6.89 -18.43
N TRP A 351 -7.15 -7.35 -18.82
CA TRP A 351 -7.94 -8.33 -18.08
C TRP A 351 -7.36 -9.74 -18.17
N PRO A 352 -7.67 -10.66 -17.23
CA PRO A 352 -7.12 -12.02 -17.25
C PRO A 352 -7.37 -12.76 -18.58
N HIS A 353 -8.57 -12.62 -19.14
CA HIS A 353 -8.95 -13.29 -20.39
C HIS A 353 -8.28 -12.70 -21.65
N GLU A 354 -7.64 -11.54 -21.54
CA GLU A 354 -6.86 -10.91 -22.61
C GLU A 354 -5.39 -11.37 -22.61
N ILE A 355 -4.96 -12.09 -21.57
CA ILE A 355 -3.60 -12.61 -21.46
C ILE A 355 -3.46 -13.92 -22.25
N ARG A 356 -2.58 -13.89 -23.25
CA ARG A 356 -2.31 -15.04 -24.12
C ARG A 356 -1.25 -16.01 -23.59
N GLU A 357 -0.40 -15.54 -22.67
CA GLU A 357 0.76 -16.30 -22.21
C GLU A 357 0.75 -16.43 -20.69
N TRP A 358 0.78 -17.69 -20.25
CA TRP A 358 0.77 -18.07 -18.85
C TRP A 358 1.98 -18.95 -18.53
N LYS A 359 2.34 -18.96 -17.26
CA LYS A 359 3.38 -19.82 -16.68
C LYS A 359 2.80 -20.56 -15.49
N PHE A 360 3.27 -21.77 -15.25
CA PHE A 360 2.92 -22.54 -14.06
C PHE A 360 4.17 -22.94 -13.30
N ALA A 361 4.06 -23.00 -11.98
CA ALA A 361 5.12 -23.52 -11.13
C ALA A 361 5.19 -25.04 -11.32
N ARG A 362 6.38 -25.62 -11.46
CA ARG A 362 6.61 -27.07 -11.41
C ARG A 362 6.74 -27.53 -9.95
N SER A 363 6.78 -28.84 -9.72
CA SER A 363 7.09 -29.41 -8.39
C SER A 363 8.48 -29.00 -7.88
N SER A 364 9.43 -28.71 -8.77
CA SER A 364 10.76 -28.18 -8.42
C SER A 364 10.74 -26.74 -7.88
N GLY A 365 9.62 -26.03 -8.02
CA GLY A 365 9.51 -24.59 -7.75
C GLY A 365 9.85 -23.71 -8.97
N ASP A 366 10.38 -24.28 -10.05
CA ASP A 366 10.69 -23.53 -11.27
C ASP A 366 9.44 -23.16 -12.06
N TRP A 367 9.49 -22.04 -12.78
CA TRP A 367 8.40 -21.60 -13.65
C TRP A 367 8.56 -22.14 -15.06
N ALA A 368 7.59 -22.94 -15.51
CA ALA A 368 7.48 -23.38 -16.89
C ALA A 368 6.56 -22.45 -17.67
N THR A 369 6.95 -22.09 -18.89
CA THR A 369 6.03 -21.47 -19.85
C THR A 369 5.07 -22.53 -20.36
N ASP A 370 3.80 -22.17 -20.43
CA ASP A 370 2.79 -22.97 -21.09
C ASP A 370 2.95 -22.90 -22.61
N CYS A 371 3.83 -23.74 -23.15
CA CYS A 371 4.20 -23.75 -24.58
C CYS A 371 3.05 -24.17 -25.50
N VAL A 372 2.11 -24.96 -24.98
CA VAL A 372 0.97 -25.50 -25.72
C VAL A 372 -0.29 -24.64 -25.54
N ARG A 373 -0.21 -23.53 -24.80
CA ARG A 373 -1.34 -22.64 -24.47
C ARG A 373 -2.51 -23.40 -23.85
N ALA A 374 -2.20 -24.40 -23.02
CA ALA A 374 -3.16 -25.19 -22.26
C ALA A 374 -3.90 -24.35 -21.21
N ILE A 375 -3.24 -23.34 -20.64
CA ILE A 375 -3.78 -22.44 -19.65
C ILE A 375 -4.51 -21.30 -20.38
N ARG A 376 -5.82 -21.27 -20.22
CA ARG A 376 -6.69 -20.27 -20.83
C ARG A 376 -7.65 -19.71 -19.80
N VAL A 377 -7.78 -18.39 -19.78
CA VAL A 377 -8.84 -17.70 -19.07
C VAL A 377 -9.77 -17.11 -20.12
N SER A 378 -11.07 -17.34 -20.00
CA SER A 378 -12.08 -16.95 -20.99
C SER A 378 -13.32 -16.37 -20.30
N THR A 379 -14.02 -15.47 -20.98
CA THR A 379 -15.38 -15.06 -20.58
C THR A 379 -16.46 -16.00 -21.13
N ASP A 380 -16.11 -16.80 -22.13
CA ASP A 380 -16.95 -17.83 -22.74
C ASP A 380 -16.60 -19.21 -22.19
N ALA A 381 -17.63 -19.91 -21.70
CA ALA A 381 -17.53 -21.27 -21.18
C ALA A 381 -17.10 -22.26 -22.26
N GLY A 382 -17.65 -22.14 -23.48
CA GLY A 382 -17.36 -23.05 -24.60
C GLY A 382 -15.90 -22.98 -25.02
N ALA A 383 -15.34 -21.77 -25.09
CA ALA A 383 -13.92 -21.57 -25.36
C ALA A 383 -12.98 -22.17 -24.30
N ALA A 384 -13.42 -22.29 -23.04
CA ALA A 384 -12.65 -22.99 -22.00
C ALA A 384 -12.83 -24.51 -22.10
N ALA A 385 -14.06 -24.99 -22.31
CA ALA A 385 -14.36 -26.41 -22.48
C ALA A 385 -13.62 -27.03 -23.68
N GLY A 386 -13.62 -26.35 -24.83
CA GLY A 386 -12.89 -26.81 -26.01
C GLY A 386 -11.37 -26.87 -25.81
N VAL A 387 -10.81 -26.12 -24.86
CA VAL A 387 -9.41 -26.35 -24.46
C VAL A 387 -9.30 -27.68 -23.71
N LEU A 388 -10.17 -27.94 -22.74
CA LEU A 388 -10.13 -29.18 -21.93
C LEU A 388 -10.32 -30.45 -22.78
N GLU A 389 -11.23 -30.42 -23.75
CA GLU A 389 -11.46 -31.52 -24.69
C GLU A 389 -10.19 -31.88 -25.48
N ASN A 390 -9.42 -30.87 -25.93
CA ASN A 390 -8.15 -31.09 -26.62
C ASN A 390 -7.07 -31.77 -25.76
N TYR A 391 -7.23 -31.77 -24.43
CA TYR A 391 -6.35 -32.47 -23.49
C TYR A 391 -6.97 -33.75 -22.93
N GLY A 392 -8.08 -34.24 -23.50
CA GLY A 392 -8.74 -35.47 -23.07
C GLY A 392 -9.46 -35.35 -21.72
N PHE A 393 -9.80 -34.13 -21.29
CA PHE A 393 -10.65 -33.92 -20.13
C PHE A 393 -12.11 -33.84 -20.59
N ASP A 394 -12.91 -34.84 -20.20
CA ASP A 394 -14.34 -34.89 -20.51
C ASP A 394 -15.11 -33.84 -19.70
N ALA A 395 -15.51 -32.73 -20.34
CA ALA A 395 -16.20 -31.61 -19.70
C ALA A 395 -17.63 -31.95 -19.25
N GLY A 396 -18.17 -33.10 -19.69
CA GLY A 396 -19.55 -33.54 -19.43
C GLY A 396 -19.78 -34.22 -18.08
N ALA A 397 -18.72 -34.55 -17.32
CA ALA A 397 -18.87 -35.06 -15.97
C ALA A 397 -18.97 -33.89 -14.99
N GLU A 398 -20.11 -33.21 -14.94
CA GLU A 398 -20.50 -32.43 -13.76
C GLU A 398 -20.52 -33.43 -12.59
N SER A 399 -19.40 -33.45 -11.88
CA SER A 399 -19.11 -34.27 -10.71
C SER A 399 -20.28 -34.13 -9.73
N SER A 400 -21.20 -35.09 -9.79
CA SER A 400 -21.93 -35.55 -8.62
C SER A 400 -20.86 -35.80 -7.57
N GLN A 401 -20.85 -35.00 -6.49
CA GLN A 401 -19.81 -35.07 -5.46
C GLN A 401 -19.51 -36.53 -5.11
N PRO A 402 -18.24 -36.94 -4.96
CA PRO A 402 -17.94 -38.26 -4.42
C PRO A 402 -18.47 -38.29 -2.98
N GLY A 403 -19.64 -38.91 -2.81
CA GLY A 403 -20.03 -39.46 -1.52
C GLY A 403 -18.90 -40.34 -1.04
N ALA A 404 -18.55 -40.24 0.24
CA ALA A 404 -17.45 -40.93 0.88
C ALA A 404 -17.47 -42.45 0.56
N GLY A 405 -16.83 -42.84 -0.54
CA GLY A 405 -16.70 -44.21 -0.98
C GLY A 405 -15.47 -44.80 -0.34
N THR A 406 -15.68 -45.65 0.64
CA THR A 406 -14.66 -46.50 1.26
C THR A 406 -13.90 -47.25 0.18
N VAL A 407 -12.61 -46.97 0.04
CA VAL A 407 -11.70 -47.74 -0.80
C VAL A 407 -11.46 -49.07 -0.09
N LEU A 408 -12.17 -50.11 -0.52
CA LEU A 408 -11.82 -51.50 -0.27
C LEU A 408 -10.61 -51.83 -1.15
N CYS A 409 -9.44 -51.91 -0.53
CA CYS A 409 -8.31 -52.65 -1.10
C CYS A 409 -8.55 -54.12 -0.77
N ASP A 410 -8.78 -54.94 -1.80
CA ASP A 410 -8.69 -56.40 -1.71
C ASP A 410 -7.26 -56.86 -2.07
N PRO A 411 -6.85 -58.05 -1.59
CA PRO A 411 -5.52 -58.33 -1.01
C PRO A 411 -4.35 -58.55 -1.96
#